data_AF-A0A3C0Y0E0-F1
#
_entry.id   AF-A0A3C0Y0E0-F1
#
_cell.length_a   1.000
_cell.length_b   1.000
_cell.length_c   1.000
_cell.angle_alpha   90.00
_cell.angle_beta   90.00
_cell.angle_gamma   90.00
#
_symmetry.space_group_name_H-M   'P 1'
#
loop_
_entity.id
_entity.type
_entity.pdbx_description
1 polymer ?
#
loop_
_entity_poly.entity_id
_entity_poly.type
_entity_poly.pdbx_seq_one_letter_code
_entity_poly.pdbx_strand_id
1 'polypeptide(L)' 'MHIYHDGSALPFSEEEATALLGHKEVVITCDMREGSEEATAWGCDLTHEYVNINADYRS' A
#
# COMPACT_ATOMS: atom_id res chain seq x y z
N MET A 1 9.78 2.01 -7.08
CA MET A 1 9.22 1.34 -8.28
C MET A 1 8.06 2.19 -8.81
N HIS A 2 8.04 2.52 -10.10
CA HIS A 2 6.98 3.34 -10.71
C HIS A 2 6.09 2.43 -11.56
N ILE A 3 4.84 2.24 -11.13
CA ILE A 3 3.95 1.20 -11.69
C ILE A 3 2.68 1.75 -12.36
N TYR A 4 2.48 3.07 -12.31
CA TYR A 4 1.27 3.71 -12.82
C TYR A 4 1.57 5.11 -13.32
N HIS A 5 1.05 5.46 -14.48
CA HIS A 5 1.25 6.76 -15.10
C HIS A 5 0.07 7.13 -16.01
N ASP A 6 -0.35 8.39 -15.95
CA ASP A 6 -1.33 9.00 -16.86
C ASP A 6 -2.60 8.16 -17.08
N GLY A 7 -3.18 7.64 -16.00
CA GLY A 7 -4.42 6.88 -16.08
C GLY A 7 -4.24 5.39 -16.39
N SER A 8 -3.00 4.91 -16.54
CA SER A 8 -2.70 3.54 -16.99
C SER A 8 -1.62 2.86 -16.15
N ALA A 9 -1.75 1.52 -16.02
CA ALA A 9 -0.72 0.71 -15.38
C ALA A 9 0.50 0.57 -16.30
N LEU A 10 1.70 0.63 -15.72
CA LEU A 10 2.95 0.33 -16.39
C LEU A 10 3.33 -1.13 -16.16
N PRO A 11 4.06 -1.77 -17.09
CA PRO A 11 4.68 -3.06 -16.83
C PRO A 11 5.61 -2.99 -15.61
N PHE A 12 5.50 -3.94 -14.70
CA PHE A 12 6.39 -4.07 -13.54
C PHE A 12 6.68 -5.55 -13.27
N SER A 13 7.73 -5.81 -12.50
CA SER A 13 8.07 -7.15 -12.06
C SER A 13 7.32 -7.49 -10.76
N GLU A 14 6.50 -8.54 -10.78
CA GLU A 14 5.83 -9.03 -9.57
C GLU A 14 6.83 -9.54 -8.53
N GLU A 15 7.96 -10.09 -8.96
CA GLU A 15 9.03 -10.54 -8.06
C GLU A 15 9.63 -9.36 -7.29
N GLU A 16 9.95 -8.26 -7.99
CA GLU A 16 10.47 -7.05 -7.35
C GLU A 16 9.42 -6.39 -6.45
N ALA A 17 8.16 -6.34 -6.88
CA ALA A 17 7.07 -5.82 -6.08
C ALA A 17 6.90 -6.63 -4.79
N THR A 18 6.94 -7.96 -4.87
CA THR A 18 6.83 -8.87 -3.71
C THR A 18 8.00 -8.67 -2.76
N ALA A 19 9.22 -8.55 -3.27
CA ALA A 19 10.40 -8.28 -2.45
C ALA A 19 10.26 -6.95 -1.68
N LEU A 20 9.77 -5.89 -2.34
CA LEU A 20 9.54 -4.58 -1.73
C LEU A 20 8.44 -4.61 -0.68
N LEU A 21 7.33 -5.31 -0.95
CA LEU A 21 6.21 -5.45 -0.02
C LEU A 21 6.55 -6.35 1.18
N GLY A 22 7.57 -7.19 1.07
CA GLY A 22 8.06 -8.02 2.17
C GLY A 22 8.90 -7.27 3.22
N HIS A 23 9.20 -5.99 3.00
CA HIS A 23 9.90 -5.18 4.00
C HIS A 23 8.99 -4.81 5.18
N LYS A 24 9.61 -4.54 6.34
CA LYS A 24 8.90 -4.12 7.55
C LYS A 24 8.11 -2.82 7.35
N GLU A 25 8.64 -1.90 6.55
CA GLU A 25 8.01 -0.62 6.23
C GLU A 25 7.85 -0.53 4.71
N VAL A 26 6.63 -0.20 4.28
CA VAL A 26 6.29 0.00 2.88
C VAL A 26 5.90 1.46 2.70
N VAL A 27 6.59 2.15 1.79
CA VAL A 27 6.32 3.54 1.45
C VAL A 27 5.65 3.60 0.08
N ILE A 28 4.49 4.24 0.02
CA ILE A 28 3.75 4.48 -1.22
C ILE A 28 3.70 5.98 -1.45
N THR A 29 4.16 6.41 -2.62
CA THR A 29 4.07 7.81 -3.07
C THR A 29 3.06 7.89 -4.20
N CYS A 30 2.08 8.78 -4.05
CA CYS A 30 1.07 9.06 -5.08
C CYS A 30 1.14 10.56 -5.43
N ASP A 31 1.35 10.86 -6.70
CA ASP A 31 1.28 12.22 -7.24
C ASP A 31 -0.01 12.33 -8.06
N MET A 32 -0.95 13.14 -7.57
CA MET A 32 -2.24 13.36 -8.22
C MET A 32 -2.17 14.40 -9.34
N ARG A 33 -1.07 15.17 -9.44
CA ARG A 33 -0.89 16.29 -10.38
C ARG A 33 -2.03 17.32 -10.37
N GLU A 34 -2.66 17.50 -9.22
CA GLU A 34 -3.79 18.42 -9.00
C GLU A 34 -3.44 19.42 -7.87
N GLY A 35 -2.54 20.35 -8.16
CA GLY A 35 -2.10 21.37 -7.20
C GLY A 35 -0.67 21.20 -6.71
N SER A 36 -0.38 21.73 -5.52
CA SER A 36 0.96 21.75 -4.89
C SER A 36 0.95 21.31 -3.43
N GLU A 37 -0.22 20.90 -2.94
CA GLU A 37 -0.46 20.48 -1.58
C GLU A 37 0.06 19.05 -1.36
N GLU A 38 0.52 18.79 -0.14
CA GLU A 38 1.07 17.49 0.25
C GLU A 38 0.46 17.03 1.57
N ALA A 39 0.31 15.71 1.72
CA ALA A 39 -0.13 15.08 2.96
C ALA A 39 0.57 13.73 3.15
N THR A 40 0.69 13.30 4.41
CA THR A 40 1.24 11.99 4.76
C THR A 40 0.32 11.30 5.76
N ALA A 41 0.07 10.02 5.54
CA ALA A 41 -0.68 9.17 6.44
C ALA A 41 0.13 7.91 6.76
N TRP A 42 -0.15 7.32 7.92
CA TRP A 42 0.49 6.09 8.39
C TRP A 42 -0.57 5.05 8.68
N GLY A 43 -0.22 3.79 8.44
CA GLY A 43 -1.08 2.64 8.68
C GLY A 43 -0.26 1.38 8.85
N CYS A 44 -0.94 0.24 8.85
CA CYS A 44 -0.33 -1.08 8.87
C CYS A 44 -1.10 -2.02 7.96
N ASP A 45 -0.56 -3.22 7.73
CA ASP A 45 -1.21 -4.26 6.99
C ASP A 45 -2.42 -4.84 7.74
N LEU A 46 -3.36 -5.39 6.98
CA LEU A 46 -4.52 -6.09 7.52
C LEU A 46 -4.22 -7.58 7.58
N THR A 47 -3.98 -8.10 8.78
CA THR A 47 -3.61 -9.51 8.99
C THR A 47 -4.81 -10.39 9.33
N HIS A 48 -4.68 -11.70 9.12
CA HIS A 48 -5.65 -12.67 9.62
C HIS A 48 -5.80 -12.64 11.15
N GLU A 49 -4.71 -12.38 11.86
CA GLU A 49 -4.72 -12.26 13.32
C GLU A 49 -5.58 -11.07 13.78
N TYR A 50 -5.50 -9.93 13.09
CA TYR A 50 -6.38 -8.79 13.36
C TYR A 50 -7.85 -9.18 13.24
N VAL A 51 -8.22 -9.95 12.20
CA VAL A 51 -9.58 -10.46 12.03
C VAL A 51 -9.98 -11.37 13.17
N ASN A 52 -9.14 -12.34 13.55
CA ASN A 52 -9.43 -13.28 14.63
C ASN A 52 -9.65 -12.57 15.97
N ILE A 53 -8.78 -11.61 16.33
CA ILE A 53 -8.89 -10.84 17.57
C ILE A 53 -10.21 -10.08 17.64
N ASN A 54 -10.68 -9.53 16.51
CA ASN A 54 -11.86 -8.66 16.48
C ASN A 54 -13.17 -9.37 16.11
N ALA A 55 -13.12 -10.58 15.54
CA ALA A 55 -14.30 -11.37 15.18
C ALA A 55 -15.04 -11.91 16.42
N ASP A 56 -14.30 -12.22 17.49
CA ASP A 56 -14.84 -12.83 18.71
C ASP A 56 -15.46 -11.81 19.68
N TYR A 57 -15.45 -10.51 19.35
CA TYR A 57 -16.00 -9.44 20.21
C TYR A 57 -17.53 -9.48 20.39
N ARG A 58 -18.24 -10.34 19.65
CA ARG A 58 -19.71 -10.48 19.71
C ARG A 58 -20.20 -11.94 19.71
N SER A 59 -19.45 -12.88 20.29
CA SER A 59 -19.96 -14.21 20.64
C SER A 59 -20.43 -14.27 22.09
#